data_AF-A0A3P7FY04-F1
#
_entry.id   AF-A0A3P7FY04-F1
#
_cell.length_a   1.000
_cell.length_b   1.000
_cell.length_c   1.000
_cell.angle_alpha   90.00
_cell.angle_beta   90.00
_cell.angle_gamma   90.00
#
_symmetry.space_group_name_H-M   'P 1'
#
loop_
_entity.id
_entity.type
_entity.pdbx_description
1 polymer ?
#
loop_
_entity_poly.entity_id
_entity_poly.type
_entity_poly.pdbx_seq_one_letter_code
_entity_poly.pdbx_strand_id
1 'polypeptide(L)'
;MSLKRALNESDMIGTARILDSFPSEIFSRDSEDRIALHYAAETADAETFKRILEMDHSLIHCQDQNGYTPLLIASMSGNVPAIKLMIENNIQINHIDKEKHSAVHWAVACGQVDLLH
;
A
#
# COMPACT_ATOMS: atom_id res chain seq x y z
N MET A 1 12.19 15.23 6.57
CA MET A 1 10.91 14.56 6.29
C MET A 1 11.23 13.18 5.75
N SER A 2 10.63 12.12 6.29
CA SER A 2 10.77 10.74 5.75
C SER A 2 9.74 10.47 4.66
N LEU A 3 9.98 9.49 3.79
CA LEU A 3 9.06 9.11 2.70
C LEU A 3 7.66 8.76 3.22
N LYS A 4 7.59 7.96 4.28
CA LYS A 4 6.34 7.55 4.93
C LYS A 4 5.53 8.73 5.44
N ARG A 5 6.21 9.73 6.02
CA ARG A 5 5.55 10.95 6.48
C ARG A 5 5.02 11.78 5.30
N ALA A 6 5.78 11.90 4.22
CA ALA A 6 5.34 12.60 3.01
C ALA A 6 4.08 11.97 2.42
N LEU A 7 4.04 10.63 2.34
CA LEU A 7 2.88 9.86 1.89
C LEU A 7 1.67 10.08 2.80
N ASN A 8 1.86 10.00 4.12
CA ASN A 8 0.79 10.23 5.10
C ASN A 8 0.24 11.67 5.06
N GLU A 9 1.09 12.64 4.76
CA GLU A 9 0.71 14.06 4.58
C GLU A 9 0.17 14.35 3.17
N SER A 10 0.10 13.35 2.28
CA SER A 10 -0.25 13.50 0.86
C SER A 10 0.60 14.54 0.12
N ASP A 11 1.85 14.75 0.56
CA ASP A 11 2.81 15.63 -0.10
C ASP A 11 3.44 14.92 -1.31
N MET A 12 2.81 15.08 -2.47
CA MET A 12 3.28 14.49 -3.73
C MET A 12 4.67 15.00 -4.14
N ILE A 13 4.96 16.29 -3.92
CA ILE A 13 6.24 16.90 -4.30
C ILE A 13 7.35 16.39 -3.39
N GLY A 14 7.10 16.37 -2.07
CA GLY A 14 8.00 15.80 -1.08
C GLY A 14 8.27 14.33 -1.35
N THR A 15 7.23 13.56 -1.62
CA THR A 15 7.32 12.14 -1.96
C THR A 15 8.20 11.91 -3.19
N ALA A 16 7.90 12.57 -4.30
CA ALA A 16 8.69 12.44 -5.54
C ALA A 16 10.16 12.79 -5.32
N ARG A 17 10.45 13.90 -4.64
CA ARG A 17 11.83 14.33 -4.35
C ARG A 17 12.58 13.34 -3.48
N ILE A 18 11.91 12.74 -2.48
CA ILE A 18 12.54 11.74 -1.61
C ILE A 18 12.81 10.45 -2.40
N LEU A 19 11.89 10.01 -3.27
CA LEU A 19 12.11 8.85 -4.13
C LEU A 19 13.30 9.05 -5.10
N ASP A 20 13.46 10.25 -5.65
CA ASP A 20 14.59 10.59 -6.53
C ASP A 20 15.94 10.62 -5.79
N SER A 21 15.94 11.16 -4.57
CA SER A 21 17.17 11.40 -3.81
C SER A 21 17.59 10.19 -2.97
N PHE A 22 16.62 9.44 -2.47
CA PHE A 22 16.79 8.36 -1.49
C PHE A 22 15.91 7.15 -1.86
N PRO A 23 16.16 6.48 -2.99
CA PRO A 23 15.31 5.39 -3.48
C PRO A 23 15.22 4.20 -2.51
N SER A 24 16.23 3.98 -1.66
CA SER A 24 16.23 2.93 -0.64
C SER A 24 15.20 3.15 0.47
N GLU A 25 14.64 4.35 0.62
CA GLU A 25 13.67 4.65 1.66
C GLU A 25 12.37 3.84 1.50
N ILE A 26 12.09 3.31 0.30
CA ILE A 26 10.94 2.42 0.04
C ILE A 26 10.97 1.15 0.91
N PHE A 27 12.16 0.68 1.31
CA PHE A 27 12.35 -0.49 2.17
C PHE A 27 12.30 -0.18 3.66
N SER A 28 12.32 1.10 4.03
CA SER A 28 12.40 1.51 5.42
C SER A 28 11.10 1.17 6.15
N ARG A 29 11.21 0.44 7.26
CA ARG A 29 10.09 0.13 8.16
C ARG A 29 9.96 1.21 9.23
N ASP A 30 8.74 1.47 9.68
CA ASP A 30 8.49 2.34 10.84
C ASP A 30 8.34 1.50 12.13
N SER A 31 7.79 2.10 13.19
CA SER A 31 7.54 1.40 14.45
C SER A 31 6.43 0.34 14.37
N GLU A 32 5.60 0.35 13.33
CA GLU A 32 4.53 -0.64 13.08
C GLU A 32 4.92 -1.65 11.99
N ASP A 33 6.21 -1.70 11.61
CA ASP A 33 6.75 -2.45 10.47
C ASP A 33 6.20 -2.05 9.09
N ARG A 34 5.55 -0.89 8.96
CA ARG A 34 5.03 -0.40 7.69
C ARG A 34 6.13 0.17 6.80
N ILE A 35 6.17 -0.33 5.56
CA ILE A 35 6.92 0.26 4.45
C ILE A 35 6.12 1.34 3.71
N ALA A 36 6.79 2.10 2.84
CA ALA A 36 6.18 3.16 2.04
C ALA A 36 4.94 2.70 1.24
N LEU A 37 4.96 1.48 0.69
CA LEU A 37 3.86 0.96 -0.11
C LEU A 37 2.54 0.78 0.68
N HIS A 38 2.60 0.56 2.00
CA HIS A 38 1.38 0.52 2.83
C HIS A 38 0.69 1.90 2.86
N TYR A 39 1.46 2.97 3.06
CA TYR A 39 0.91 4.32 3.07
C TYR A 39 0.39 4.71 1.69
N ALA A 40 1.13 4.41 0.62
CA ALA A 40 0.68 4.67 -0.74
C ALA A 40 -0.62 3.91 -1.09
N ALA A 41 -0.85 2.73 -0.51
CA ALA A 41 -2.10 1.98 -0.68
C ALA A 41 -3.30 2.66 0.00
N GLU A 42 -3.05 3.47 1.04
CA GLU A 42 -4.08 4.24 1.74
C GLU A 42 -4.45 5.55 1.03
N THR A 43 -3.56 6.10 0.20
CA THR A 43 -3.80 7.36 -0.53
C THR A 43 -4.49 7.15 -1.87
N ALA A 44 -5.12 8.19 -2.42
CA ALA A 44 -5.70 8.15 -3.77
C ALA A 44 -4.66 8.31 -4.90
N ASP A 45 -3.36 8.43 -4.57
CA ASP A 45 -2.29 8.70 -5.53
C ASP A 45 -1.76 7.41 -6.16
N ALA A 46 -2.46 6.97 -7.20
CA ALA A 46 -2.11 5.78 -7.97
C ALA A 46 -0.72 5.88 -8.66
N GLU A 47 -0.28 7.09 -9.00
CA GLU A 47 1.00 7.28 -9.69
C GLU A 47 2.17 7.07 -8.72
N THR A 48 2.06 7.61 -7.51
CA THR A 48 3.04 7.34 -6.46
C THR A 48 3.05 5.87 -6.06
N PHE A 49 1.87 5.23 -5.94
CA PHE A 49 1.79 3.79 -5.68
C PHE A 49 2.51 2.99 -6.76
N LYS A 50 2.19 3.26 -8.04
CA LYS A 50 2.82 2.62 -9.20
C LYS A 50 4.32 2.81 -9.20
N ARG A 51 4.78 4.05 -8.98
CA ARG A 51 6.21 4.38 -8.97
C ARG A 51 6.97 3.61 -7.90
N ILE A 52 6.47 3.54 -6.67
CA ILE A 52 7.09 2.76 -5.59
C ILE A 52 7.11 1.27 -5.96
N LEU A 53 6.04 0.77 -6.55
CA LEU A 53 5.92 -0.63 -6.96
C LEU A 53 6.91 -1.00 -8.09
N GLU A 54 7.08 -0.14 -9.08
CA GLU A 54 8.00 -0.34 -10.19
C GLU A 54 9.47 -0.34 -9.75
N MET A 55 9.79 0.33 -8.64
CA MET A 55 11.14 0.28 -8.04
C MET A 55 11.45 -1.09 -7.44
N ASP A 56 10.49 -1.74 -6.79
CA ASP A 56 10.63 -3.12 -6.32
C ASP A 56 9.26 -3.81 -6.14
N HIS A 57 9.02 -4.83 -6.96
CA HIS A 57 7.74 -5.54 -6.99
C HIS A 57 7.52 -6.44 -5.76
N SER A 58 8.59 -6.82 -5.03
CA SER A 58 8.47 -7.67 -3.84
C SER A 58 7.75 -6.97 -2.68
N LEU A 59 7.66 -5.64 -2.71
CA LEU A 59 7.02 -4.83 -1.67
C LEU A 59 5.53 -5.14 -1.50
N ILE A 60 4.84 -5.64 -2.53
CA ILE A 60 3.40 -5.99 -2.48
C ILE A 60 3.07 -7.07 -1.44
N HIS A 61 4.07 -7.88 -1.06
CA HIS A 61 3.91 -8.97 -0.11
C HIS A 61 4.38 -8.62 1.31
N CYS A 62 4.94 -7.42 1.50
CA CYS A 62 5.37 -6.99 2.83
C CYS A 62 4.18 -6.91 3.79
N GLN A 63 4.40 -7.33 5.02
CA GLN A 63 3.42 -7.26 6.09
C GLN A 63 3.88 -6.27 7.16
N ASP A 64 2.93 -5.57 7.75
CA ASP A 64 3.12 -4.78 8.98
C ASP A 64 2.97 -5.67 10.24
N GLN A 65 3.05 -5.05 11.42
CA GLN A 65 2.94 -5.75 12.71
C GLN A 65 1.59 -6.44 12.94
N ASN A 66 0.53 -6.07 12.23
CA ASN A 66 -0.78 -6.72 12.33
C ASN A 66 -0.99 -7.77 11.21
N GLY A 67 0.01 -7.94 10.34
CA GLY A 67 -0.08 -8.82 9.18
C GLY A 67 -0.77 -8.15 7.99
N TYR A 68 -0.99 -6.83 8.02
CA TYR A 68 -1.56 -6.12 6.88
C TYR A 68 -0.54 -6.04 5.76
N THR A 69 -0.95 -6.45 4.56
CA THR A 69 -0.25 -6.18 3.31
C THR A 69 -0.78 -4.91 2.67
N PRO A 70 -0.06 -4.30 1.70
CA PRO A 70 -0.57 -3.20 0.92
C PRO A 70 -1.96 -3.47 0.32
N LEU A 71 -2.26 -4.72 -0.08
CA LEU A 71 -3.58 -5.11 -0.57
C LEU A 71 -4.68 -4.96 0.49
N LEU A 72 -4.41 -5.39 1.73
CA LEU A 72 -5.38 -5.27 2.82
C LEU A 72 -5.64 -3.79 3.13
N ILE A 73 -4.60 -2.96 3.15
CA ILE A 73 -4.74 -1.51 3.32
C ILE A 73 -5.57 -0.89 2.19
N ALA A 74 -5.25 -1.20 0.93
CA ALA A 74 -6.01 -0.70 -0.22
C ALA A 74 -7.48 -1.15 -0.22
N SER A 75 -7.75 -2.35 0.30
CA SER A 75 -9.11 -2.90 0.41
C SER A 75 -9.94 -2.20 1.49
N MET A 76 -9.31 -1.79 2.59
CA MET A 76 -9.95 -0.96 3.63
C MET A 76 -10.23 0.46 3.10
N SER A 77 -9.28 1.05 2.38
CA SER A 77 -9.38 2.42 1.88
C SER A 77 -10.28 2.57 0.66
N GLY A 78 -10.57 1.48 -0.06
CA GLY A 78 -11.31 1.56 -1.32
C GLY A 78 -10.45 2.00 -2.50
N ASN A 79 -9.13 1.85 -2.42
CA ASN A 79 -8.20 2.29 -3.45
C ASN A 79 -8.19 1.32 -4.66
N VAL A 80 -9.26 1.39 -5.46
CA VAL A 80 -9.45 0.61 -6.69
C VAL A 80 -8.23 0.72 -7.63
N PRO A 81 -7.65 1.92 -7.89
CA PRO A 81 -6.47 2.02 -8.75
C PRO A 81 -5.28 1.20 -8.25
N ALA A 82 -4.95 1.26 -6.96
CA ALA A 82 -3.84 0.48 -6.40
C ALA A 82 -4.12 -1.02 -6.48
N ILE A 83 -5.34 -1.47 -6.21
CA ILE A 83 -5.72 -2.89 -6.32
C ILE A 83 -5.57 -3.37 -7.77
N LYS A 84 -6.01 -2.59 -8.76
CA LYS A 84 -5.82 -2.92 -10.18
C LYS A 84 -4.34 -3.08 -10.53
N LEU A 85 -3.50 -2.14 -10.12
CA LEU A 85 -2.04 -2.22 -10.31
C LEU A 85 -1.44 -3.46 -9.64
N MET A 86 -1.90 -3.82 -8.44
CA MET A 86 -1.45 -5.04 -7.76
C MET A 86 -1.88 -6.32 -8.49
N ILE A 87 -3.12 -6.37 -9.01
CA ILE A 87 -3.63 -7.52 -9.79
C ILE A 87 -2.83 -7.69 -11.08
N GLU A 88 -2.55 -6.59 -11.79
CA GLU A 88 -1.69 -6.58 -12.98
C GLU A 88 -0.27 -7.14 -12.70
N ASN A 89 0.18 -7.03 -11.44
CA ASN A 89 1.46 -7.54 -10.96
C ASN A 89 1.38 -8.91 -10.26
N ASN A 90 0.32 -9.70 -10.54
CA ASN A 90 0.15 -11.08 -10.04
C ASN A 90 0.16 -11.23 -8.51
N ILE A 91 -0.42 -10.26 -7.80
CA ILE A 91 -0.51 -10.31 -6.34
C ILE A 91 -1.26 -11.56 -5.82
N GLN A 92 -0.84 -12.08 -4.68
CA GLN A 92 -1.57 -13.11 -3.95
C GLN A 92 -2.75 -12.47 -3.19
N ILE A 93 -3.96 -12.65 -3.71
CA ILE A 93 -5.19 -12.08 -3.13
C ILE A 93 -5.68 -12.78 -1.86
N ASN A 94 -5.18 -13.99 -1.58
CA ASN A 94 -5.66 -14.86 -0.49
C ASN A 94 -4.94 -14.62 0.85
N HIS A 95 -4.10 -13.58 0.93
CA HIS A 95 -3.44 -13.25 2.19
C HIS A 95 -4.48 -12.87 3.25
N ILE A 96 -4.21 -13.28 4.49
CA ILE A 96 -5.02 -12.95 5.66
C ILE A 96 -4.14 -12.33 6.73
N ASP A 97 -4.66 -11.33 7.43
CA ASP A 97 -3.98 -10.72 8.57
C ASP A 97 -3.89 -11.67 9.78
N LYS A 98 -3.35 -11.16 10.89
CA LYS A 98 -3.24 -11.92 12.15
C LYS A 98 -4.59 -12.26 12.78
N GLU A 99 -5.63 -11.49 12.50
CA GLU A 99 -7.02 -11.74 12.94
C GLU A 99 -7.80 -12.65 11.98
N LYS A 100 -7.15 -13.15 10.92
CA LYS A 100 -7.71 -14.04 9.90
C LYS A 100 -8.70 -13.36 8.94
N HIS A 101 -8.64 -12.04 8.81
CA HIS A 101 -9.42 -11.33 7.81
C HIS A 101 -8.68 -11.25 6.48
N SER A 102 -9.43 -11.42 5.39
CA SER A 102 -8.93 -11.26 4.01
C SER A 102 -9.23 -9.86 3.46
N ALA A 103 -8.71 -9.57 2.27
CA ALA A 103 -9.00 -8.33 1.53
C ALA A 103 -10.51 -8.10 1.38
N VAL A 104 -11.26 -9.16 1.05
CA VAL A 104 -12.72 -9.11 0.91
C VAL A 104 -13.41 -8.84 2.24
N HIS A 105 -12.94 -9.43 3.35
CA HIS A 105 -13.52 -9.16 4.67
C HIS A 105 -13.44 -7.67 5.00
N TRP A 106 -12.26 -7.07 4.81
CA TRP A 106 -12.03 -5.66 5.06
C TRP A 106 -12.80 -4.75 4.09
N ALA A 107 -12.85 -5.09 2.80
CA ALA A 107 -13.65 -4.35 1.83
C ALA A 107 -15.13 -4.29 2.25
N VAL A 108 -15.71 -5.41 2.69
CA VAL A 108 -17.10 -5.44 3.19
C VAL A 108 -17.23 -4.67 4.50
N ALA A 109 -16.33 -4.88 5.46
CA ALA A 109 -16.36 -4.24 6.77
C ALA A 109 -16.26 -2.71 6.68
N CYS A 110 -15.47 -2.20 5.74
CA CYS A 110 -15.28 -0.77 5.49
C CYS A 110 -16.29 -0.17 4.49
N GLY A 111 -17.22 -0.98 3.95
CA GLY A 111 -18.24 -0.50 3.00
C GLY A 111 -17.73 -0.26 1.57
N GLN A 112 -16.57 -0.80 1.21
CA GLN A 112 -15.96 -0.70 -0.12
C GLN A 112 -16.56 -1.73 -1.09
N VAL A 113 -17.90 -1.74 -1.20
CA VAL A 113 -18.65 -2.67 -2.06
C VAL A 113 -18.26 -2.57 -3.53
N ASP A 114 -17.81 -1.39 -3.99
CA ASP A 114 -17.34 -1.18 -5.36
C ASP A 114 -16.12 -2.04 -5.74
N LEU A 115 -15.37 -2.56 -4.75
CA LEU A 115 -14.25 -3.47 -4.99
C LEU A 115 -14.69 -4.89 -5.38
N LEU A 116 -15.97 -5.24 -5.17
CA LEU A 116 -16.50 -6.59 -5.37
C LEU A 116 -17.20 -6.77 -6.72
N HIS A 117 -17.26 -5.72 -7.54
CA HIS A 117 -17.92 -5.67 -8.84
C HIS A 117 -16.92 -5.63 -10.00
#